data_AF-A0A926F8I4-F1
#
_entry.id   AF-A0A926F8I4-F1
#
_cell.length_a   1.000
_cell.length_b   1.000
_cell.length_c   1.000
_cell.angle_alpha   90.00
_cell.angle_beta   90.00
_cell.angle_gamma   90.00
#
_symmetry.space_group_name_H-M   'P 1'
#
loop_
_entity.id
_entity.type
_entity.pdbx_description
1 polymer ?
#
loop_
_entity_poly.entity_id
_entity_poly.type
_entity_poly.pdbx_seq_one_letter_code
_entity_poly.pdbx_strand_id
1 'polypeptide(L)'
;MVTVKIKDVLNGRNYPEGGTMLFSIIKDAMNSNQTVSIDMEDVDSFPTMFMNTSFGSLIDLFGLDTTKQALRFQNIKKAQIERIRKYFNDYKSLID
;
A
#
# COMPACT_ATOMS: atom_id res chain seq x y z
N MET A 1 -14.02 6.85 -3.93
CA MET A 1 -12.87 6.69 -3.03
C MET A 1 -13.23 5.58 -2.05
N VAL A 2 -12.35 4.59 -1.90
CA VAL A 2 -12.51 3.47 -0.96
C VAL A 2 -11.59 3.70 0.24
N THR A 3 -12.05 3.44 1.46
CA THR A 3 -11.18 3.47 2.64
C THR A 3 -10.87 2.06 3.08
N VAL A 4 -9.59 1.77 3.31
CA VAL A 4 -9.12 0.48 3.83
C VAL A 4 -8.36 0.71 5.13
N LYS A 5 -8.76 -0.01 6.19
CA LYS A 5 -8.04 0.01 7.46
C LYS A 5 -7.01 -1.10 7.48
N ILE A 6 -5.74 -0.75 7.71
CA ILE A 6 -4.66 -1.75 7.73
C ILE A 6 -4.84 -2.74 8.89
N LYS A 7 -5.41 -2.31 10.03
CA LYS A 7 -5.76 -3.24 11.13
C LYS A 7 -6.73 -4.35 10.71
N ASP A 8 -7.70 -4.05 9.85
CA ASP A 8 -8.69 -5.04 9.38
C ASP A 8 -8.08 -5.99 8.35
N VAL A 9 -7.17 -5.46 7.51
CA VAL A 9 -6.39 -6.25 6.55
C VAL A 9 -5.47 -7.23 7.27
N LEU A 10 -4.87 -6.84 8.40
CA LEU A 10 -3.96 -7.68 9.19
C LEU A 10 -4.68 -8.57 10.21
N ASN A 11 -5.98 -8.40 10.42
CA ASN A 11 -6.72 -9.12 11.46
C ASN A 11 -6.70 -10.64 11.23
N GLY A 12 -5.91 -11.36 12.04
CA GLY A 12 -5.73 -12.80 11.93
C GLY A 12 -4.91 -13.27 10.72
N ARG A 13 -4.28 -12.35 9.97
CA ARG A 13 -3.50 -12.66 8.76
C ARG A 13 -2.01 -12.42 8.99
N ASN A 14 -1.19 -13.23 8.35
CA ASN A 14 0.24 -12.90 8.26
C ASN A 14 0.46 -11.74 7.27
N TYR A 15 1.67 -11.18 7.27
CA TYR A 15 1.98 -10.02 6.43
C TYR A 15 1.86 -10.27 4.92
N PRO A 16 2.31 -11.40 4.35
CA PRO A 16 2.03 -11.72 2.95
C PRO A 16 0.54 -11.76 2.61
N GLU A 17 -0.26 -12.46 3.40
CA GLU A 17 -1.71 -12.60 3.18
C GLU A 17 -2.43 -11.26 3.26
N GLY A 18 -2.10 -10.46 4.29
CA GLY A 18 -2.62 -9.10 4.41
C GLY A 18 -2.19 -8.22 3.23
N GLY A 19 -0.95 -8.33 2.77
CA GLY A 19 -0.46 -7.59 1.62
C GLY A 19 -1.20 -7.98 0.33
N THR A 20 -1.43 -9.27 0.09
CA THR A 20 -2.25 -9.77 -1.02
C THR A 20 -3.68 -9.26 -0.95
N MET A 21 -4.28 -9.20 0.24
CA MET A 21 -5.63 -8.63 0.41
C MET A 21 -5.65 -7.13 0.08
N LEU A 22 -4.66 -6.37 0.56
CA LEU A 22 -4.53 -4.94 0.26
C LEU A 22 -4.34 -4.70 -1.25
N PHE A 23 -3.51 -5.52 -1.90
CA PHE A 23 -3.33 -5.52 -3.35
C PHE A 23 -4.67 -5.65 -4.09
N SER A 24 -5.48 -6.66 -3.75
CA SER A 24 -6.78 -6.89 -4.40
C SER A 24 -7.71 -5.69 -4.24
N ILE A 25 -7.82 -5.14 -3.03
CA ILE A 25 -8.68 -3.96 -2.76
C ILE A 25 -8.25 -2.76 -3.61
N ILE A 26 -6.94 -2.48 -3.67
CA ILE A 26 -6.44 -1.34 -4.44
C ILE A 26 -6.60 -1.57 -5.94
N LYS A 27 -6.31 -2.78 -6.42
CA LYS A 27 -6.48 -3.14 -7.83
C LYS A 27 -7.93 -2.97 -8.27
N ASP A 28 -8.90 -3.42 -7.48
CA ASP A 28 -10.32 -3.31 -7.80
C ASP A 28 -10.79 -1.85 -7.81
N ALA A 29 -10.29 -1.04 -6.86
CA ALA A 29 -10.54 0.40 -6.85
C ALA A 29 -9.94 1.09 -8.07
N MET A 30 -8.70 0.77 -8.45
CA MET A 30 -8.03 1.31 -9.64
C MET A 30 -8.78 0.96 -10.92
N ASN A 31 -9.21 -0.30 -11.07
CA ASN A 31 -10.01 -0.76 -12.21
C ASN A 31 -11.38 -0.06 -12.29
N SER A 32 -11.88 0.44 -11.16
CA SER A 32 -13.11 1.21 -11.05
C SER A 32 -12.89 2.73 -11.13
N ASN A 33 -11.69 3.18 -11.54
CA ASN A 33 -11.28 4.59 -11.56
C ASN A 33 -11.45 5.31 -10.20
N GLN A 34 -11.24 4.58 -9.10
CA GLN A 34 -11.30 5.12 -7.74
C GLN A 34 -9.91 5.15 -7.10
N THR A 35 -9.71 6.10 -6.18
CA THR A 35 -8.57 6.14 -5.27
C THR A 35 -8.86 5.39 -3.98
N VAL A 36 -7.81 4.97 -3.28
CA VAL A 36 -7.87 4.32 -1.97
C VAL A 36 -7.25 5.21 -0.89
N SER A 37 -8.00 5.44 0.19
CA SER A 37 -7.47 6.01 1.43
C SER A 37 -7.04 4.89 2.37
N ILE A 38 -5.75 4.78 2.61
CA ILE A 38 -5.15 3.82 3.53
C ILE A 38 -5.15 4.41 4.93
N ASP A 39 -5.92 3.81 5.81
CA ASP A 39 -6.06 4.18 7.21
C ASP A 39 -5.07 3.38 8.07
N MET A 40 -4.20 4.12 8.74
CA MET A 40 -3.10 3.63 9.56
C MET A 40 -3.41 3.65 11.06
N GLU A 41 -4.65 3.96 11.45
CA GLU A 41 -5.09 3.90 12.85
C GLU A 41 -4.80 2.53 13.48
N ASP A 42 -4.26 2.53 14.69
CA ASP A 42 -3.85 1.36 15.48
C ASP A 42 -2.80 0.45 14.81
N VAL A 43 -2.10 0.96 13.80
CA VAL A 43 -0.98 0.26 13.17
C VAL A 43 0.29 1.03 13.48
N ASP A 44 1.28 0.35 14.07
CA ASP A 44 2.57 0.99 14.40
C ASP A 44 3.56 0.88 13.25
N SER A 45 3.68 -0.29 12.65
CA SER A 45 4.53 -0.52 11.48
C SER A 45 4.05 -1.74 10.71
N PHE A 46 4.55 -1.90 9.49
CA PHE A 46 4.38 -3.10 8.68
C PHE A 46 5.70 -3.41 7.99
N PRO A 47 6.11 -4.66 7.76
CA PRO A 47 7.42 -5.02 7.19
C PRO A 47 7.49 -4.83 5.66
N THR A 48 8.68 -4.96 5.09
CA THR A 48 8.89 -4.83 3.62
C THR A 48 8.15 -5.93 2.86
N MET A 49 8.03 -7.13 3.43
CA MET A 49 7.29 -8.22 2.77
C MET A 49 5.81 -7.85 2.53
N PHE A 50 5.16 -7.14 3.48
CA PHE A 50 3.79 -6.65 3.33
C PHE A 50 3.69 -5.67 2.16
N MET A 51 4.65 -4.75 2.05
CA MET A 51 4.72 -3.77 0.95
C MET A 51 4.98 -4.44 -0.39
N ASN A 52 5.86 -5.44 -0.45
CA ASN A 52 6.16 -6.16 -1.68
C ASN A 52 4.93 -6.87 -2.23
N THR A 53 4.18 -7.57 -1.38
CA THR A 53 2.95 -8.27 -1.78
C THR A 53 1.76 -7.34 -2.03
N SER A 54 1.87 -6.05 -1.66
CA SER A 54 0.85 -5.04 -1.89
C SER A 54 1.29 -4.00 -2.93
N PHE A 55 1.99 -2.96 -2.50
CA PHE A 55 2.48 -1.88 -3.34
C PHE A 55 3.45 -2.36 -4.42
N GLY A 56 4.38 -3.25 -4.10
CA GLY A 56 5.31 -3.81 -5.09
C GLY A 56 4.58 -4.47 -6.24
N SER A 57 3.65 -5.38 -5.94
CA SER A 57 2.80 -6.03 -6.95
C SER A 57 1.91 -5.07 -7.74
N LEU A 58 1.47 -3.95 -7.16
CA LEU A 58 0.74 -2.91 -7.91
C LEU A 58 1.68 -2.16 -8.86
N ILE A 59 2.89 -1.84 -8.41
CA ILE A 59 3.90 -1.16 -9.22
C ILE A 59 4.29 -2.05 -10.41
N ASP A 60 4.48 -3.36 -10.19
CA ASP A 60 4.78 -4.33 -11.25
C ASP A 60 3.69 -4.34 -12.35
N LEU A 61 2.42 -4.16 -11.97
CA LEU A 61 1.29 -4.25 -12.90
C LEU A 61 0.89 -2.92 -13.57
N PHE A 62 0.94 -1.82 -12.82
CA PHE A 62 0.39 -0.53 -13.24
C PHE A 62 1.44 0.56 -13.39
N GLY A 63 2.68 0.28 -12.98
CA GLY A 63 3.76 1.26 -12.91
C GLY A 63 3.73 2.10 -11.64
N LEU A 64 4.88 2.73 -11.37
CA LEU A 64 5.14 3.47 -10.14
C LEU A 64 4.21 4.68 -9.99
N ASP A 65 4.09 5.49 -11.04
CA ASP A 65 3.35 6.74 -11.00
C ASP A 65 1.84 6.50 -10.87
N THR A 66 1.29 5.55 -11.62
CA THR A 66 -0.11 5.13 -11.51
C THR A 66 -0.44 4.65 -10.10
N THR A 67 0.45 3.82 -9.53
CA THR A 67 0.27 3.32 -8.15
C THR A 67 0.29 4.47 -7.15
N LYS A 68 1.24 5.42 -7.25
CA LYS A 68 1.28 6.60 -6.37
C LYS A 68 0.02 7.45 -6.47
N GLN A 69 -0.51 7.64 -7.67
CA GLN A 69 -1.72 8.44 -7.89
C GLN A 69 -2.97 7.80 -7.28
N ALA A 70 -3.04 6.46 -7.24
CA ALA A 70 -4.16 5.71 -6.66
C ALA A 70 -4.25 5.80 -5.13
N LEU A 71 -3.15 6.12 -4.43
CA LEU A 71 -3.05 6.01 -2.99
C LEU A 71 -3.15 7.36 -2.27
N ARG A 72 -3.91 7.39 -1.19
CA ARG A 72 -3.93 8.44 -0.16
C ARG A 72 -3.74 7.77 1.19
N PHE A 73 -3.19 8.50 2.16
CA PHE A 73 -2.93 7.97 3.51
C PHE A 73 -3.58 8.88 4.56
N GLN A 74 -4.20 8.26 5.57
CA GLN A 74 -4.81 8.95 6.70
C GLN A 74 -4.42 8.28 8.02
N ASN A 75 -4.54 9.02 9.14
CA ASN A 75 -4.16 8.56 10.48
C ASN A 75 -2.72 8.01 10.56
N ILE A 76 -1.83 8.56 9.74
CA ILE A 76 -0.47 8.06 9.54
C ILE A 76 0.56 8.87 10.31
N LYS A 77 1.46 8.19 11.03
CA LYS A 77 2.58 8.81 11.76
C LYS A 77 3.70 9.19 10.78
N LYS A 78 4.49 10.22 11.11
CA LYS A 78 5.63 10.68 10.30
C LYS A 78 6.59 9.55 9.91
N ALA A 79 6.99 8.71 10.87
CA ALA A 79 7.89 7.59 10.60
C ALA A 79 7.34 6.59 9.57
N GLN A 80 6.03 6.38 9.55
CA GLN A 80 5.38 5.45 8.63
C GLN A 80 5.36 6.01 7.21
N ILE A 81 5.01 7.30 7.04
CA ILE A 81 5.01 7.92 5.71
C ILE A 81 6.43 8.04 5.16
N GLU A 82 7.44 8.32 5.98
CA GLU A 82 8.84 8.31 5.53
C GLU A 82 9.29 6.93 5.08
N ARG A 83 8.86 5.87 5.77
CA ARG A 83 9.14 4.49 5.37
C ARG A 83 8.48 4.11 4.04
N ILE A 84 7.24 4.52 3.82
CA ILE A 84 6.56 4.33 2.52
C ILE A 84 7.28 5.12 1.43
N ARG A 85 7.62 6.39 1.66
CA ARG A 85 8.38 7.21 0.71
C ARG A 85 9.69 6.56 0.31
N LYS A 86 10.44 6.08 1.31
CA LYS A 86 11.69 5.35 1.07
C LYS A 86 11.44 4.13 0.17
N TYR A 87 10.44 3.32 0.47
CA TYR A 87 10.09 2.15 -0.33
C TYR A 87 9.82 2.49 -1.81
N PHE A 88 8.96 3.48 -2.09
CA PHE A 88 8.66 3.90 -3.45
C PHE A 88 9.86 4.55 -4.17
N ASN A 89 10.77 5.19 -3.44
CA ASN A 89 11.99 5.77 -4.01
C ASN A 89 13.05 4.71 -4.32
N ASP A 90 13.26 3.75 -3.42
CA ASP A 90 14.15 2.61 -3.65
C ASP A 90 13.68 1.80 -4.86
N TYR A 91 12.36 1.59 -4.99
CA TYR A 91 11.80 0.91 -6.15
C TYR A 91 12.10 1.67 -7.45
N LYS A 92 11.95 3.01 -7.46
CA LYS A 92 12.31 3.84 -8.64
C LYS A 92 13.76 3.63 -9.07
N SER A 93 14.70 3.66 -8.11
CA SER A 93 16.13 3.53 -8.40
C SER A 93 16.58 2.17 -8.95
N LEU A 94 15.71 1.14 -8.92
CA LEU A 94 16.01 -0.16 -9.51
C LEU A 94 15.62 -0.26 -11.00
N ILE A 95 14.78 0.67 -11.49
CA ILE A 95 14.28 0.68 -12.87
C ILE A 95 14.93 1.77 -13.74
N ASP A 96 15.50 2.80 -13.09
CA ASP A 96 16.32 3.85 -13.73
C ASP A 96 17.75 3.35 -14.01
#